data_AF-A0AAV7TQS4-F1
#
_entry.id   AF-A0AAV7TQS4-F1
#
_cell.length_a   1.000
_cell.length_b   1.000
_cell.length_c   1.000
_cell.angle_alpha   90.00
_cell.angle_beta   90.00
_cell.angle_gamma   90.00
#
_symmetry.space_group_name_H-M   'P 1'
#
loop_
_entity.id
_entity.type
_entity.pdbx_description
1 polymer ?
#
loop_
_entity_poly.entity_id
_entity_poly.type
_entity_poly.pdbx_seq_one_letter_code
_entity_poly.pdbx_strand_id
1 'polypeptide(L)'
;MLGRPGASDLAEGTGGVPPPLAWTTHLARRDPVTPRRHIHRRLIMGKQKTGKEESAGSTLRGDMNEKNGDTEALTQHTEVILAAIQESKTALENQIATLAGEVGLLRDDHNKLKDRVKATEEMMNEATPQVKTLTQTMARMDADQKTLAMKVEDAESRSLRHNVRLVGVPEKAEGPSLELFKETWLSEVVMRGNPTTFF
;
A
#
# COMPACT_ATOMS: atom_id res chain seq x y z
N MET A 1 19.66 30.54 -41.57
CA MET A 1 18.25 30.96 -41.54
C MET A 1 17.45 29.87 -40.86
N LEU A 2 17.13 30.07 -39.58
CA LEU A 2 16.42 29.11 -38.73
C LEU A 2 14.95 29.56 -38.64
N GLY A 3 14.03 28.75 -39.16
CA GLY A 3 12.59 28.96 -39.04
C GLY A 3 12.08 28.43 -37.71
N ARG A 4 11.51 29.32 -36.90
CA ARG A 4 10.69 29.00 -35.71
C ARG A 4 9.35 28.40 -36.14
N PRO A 5 8.80 27.41 -35.43
CA PRO A 5 7.36 27.21 -35.33
C PRO A 5 6.78 28.06 -34.20
N GLY A 6 5.64 28.66 -34.49
CA GLY A 6 4.91 29.59 -33.64
C GLY A 6 4.14 28.93 -32.48
N ALA A 7 3.87 29.78 -31.49
CA ALA A 7 2.93 29.57 -30.41
C ALA A 7 1.53 30.04 -30.85
N SER A 8 0.52 29.26 -30.46
CA SER A 8 -0.88 29.65 -30.21
C SER A 8 -1.55 28.44 -29.53
N ASP A 9 -1.73 28.50 -28.21
CA ASP A 9 -2.93 28.99 -27.51
C ASP A 9 -4.07 27.96 -27.55
N LEU A 10 -4.34 27.29 -26.42
CA LEU A 10 -5.34 27.60 -25.38
C LEU A 10 -6.55 26.67 -25.54
N ALA A 11 -6.62 25.64 -24.70
CA ALA A 11 -7.86 24.92 -24.42
C ALA A 11 -7.97 24.71 -22.91
N GLU A 12 -9.10 25.14 -22.40
CA GLU A 12 -9.44 25.39 -21.01
C GLU A 12 -9.47 24.11 -20.16
N GLY A 13 -9.05 24.27 -18.90
CA GLY A 13 -9.23 23.28 -17.87
C GLY A 13 -10.61 23.35 -17.25
N THR A 14 -11.29 22.21 -17.16
CA THR A 14 -12.27 21.94 -16.12
C THR A 14 -11.72 20.84 -15.21
N GLY A 15 -10.94 21.27 -14.21
CA GLY A 15 -10.48 20.41 -13.12
C GLY A 15 -11.65 20.02 -12.22
N GLY A 16 -12.31 18.91 -12.54
CA GLY A 16 -13.25 18.26 -11.64
C GLY A 16 -12.48 17.64 -10.47
N VAL A 17 -12.60 18.25 -9.30
CA VAL A 17 -12.11 17.70 -8.02
C VAL A 17 -12.90 16.42 -7.71
N PRO A 18 -12.27 15.25 -7.59
CA PRO A 18 -12.98 14.06 -7.10
C PRO A 18 -13.29 14.22 -5.60
N PRO A 19 -14.47 13.79 -5.13
CA PRO A 19 -14.87 13.96 -3.74
C PRO A 19 -14.02 13.09 -2.80
N PRO A 20 -13.84 13.51 -1.53
CA PRO A 20 -13.06 12.76 -0.56
C PRO A 20 -13.75 11.45 -0.20
N LEU A 21 -13.03 10.34 -0.35
CA LEU A 21 -13.45 9.03 0.15
C LEU A 21 -13.55 9.09 1.67
N ALA A 22 -14.78 9.04 2.18
CA ALA A 22 -15.07 8.95 3.60
C ALA A 22 -14.50 7.65 4.17
N TRP A 23 -13.48 7.74 5.00
CA TRP A 23 -13.00 6.60 5.78
C TRP A 23 -13.94 6.36 6.95
N THR A 24 -14.85 5.39 6.77
CA THR A 24 -15.67 4.84 7.86
C THR A 24 -14.77 4.18 8.90
N THR A 25 -14.80 4.70 10.12
CA THR A 25 -14.19 4.10 11.31
C THR A 25 -14.96 2.84 11.73
N HIS A 26 -14.52 1.67 11.26
CA HIS A 26 -14.88 0.41 11.91
C HIS A 26 -13.82 0.07 12.96
N LEU A 27 -14.10 0.45 14.22
CA LEU A 27 -13.48 -0.16 15.39
C LEU A 27 -13.86 -1.65 15.43
N ALA A 28 -13.01 -2.49 14.87
CA ALA A 28 -13.03 -3.92 15.15
C ALA A 28 -12.27 -4.19 16.45
N ARG A 29 -13.00 -4.78 17.41
CA ARG A 29 -12.52 -5.26 18.70
C ARG A 29 -11.23 -6.08 18.53
N ARG A 30 -10.18 -5.72 19.26
CA ARG A 30 -9.02 -6.59 19.48
C ARG A 30 -9.39 -7.63 20.52
N ASP A 31 -9.53 -8.88 20.11
CA ASP A 31 -9.58 -10.00 21.05
C ASP A 31 -8.17 -10.27 21.62
N PRO A 32 -8.04 -10.61 22.91
CA PRO A 32 -6.75 -10.91 23.52
C PRO A 32 -6.22 -12.27 23.06
N VAL A 33 -4.96 -12.26 22.58
CA VAL A 33 -4.19 -13.45 22.24
C VAL A 33 -3.96 -14.29 23.49
N THR A 34 -4.48 -15.52 23.52
CA THR A 34 -4.24 -16.48 24.60
C THR A 34 -2.89 -17.20 24.42
N PRO A 35 -2.15 -17.51 25.51
CA PRO A 35 -0.87 -18.21 25.41
C PRO A 35 -1.05 -19.69 25.00
N ARG A 36 -0.29 -20.10 23.99
CA ARG A 36 -0.25 -21.45 23.43
C ARG A 36 0.34 -22.44 24.46
N ARG A 37 -0.49 -23.32 25.01
CA ARG A 37 -0.04 -24.43 25.89
C ARG A 37 0.82 -25.41 25.10
N HIS A 38 2.06 -25.63 25.56
CA HIS A 38 2.90 -26.73 25.11
C HIS A 38 2.29 -28.07 25.52
N ILE A 39 1.89 -28.88 24.53
CA ILE A 39 1.47 -30.26 24.74
C ILE A 39 2.72 -31.14 24.66
N HIS A 40 3.15 -31.67 25.79
CA HIS A 40 4.11 -32.78 25.85
C HIS A 40 3.40 -34.06 25.39
N ARG A 41 3.80 -34.58 24.22
CA ARG A 41 3.37 -35.89 23.72
C ARG A 41 4.19 -36.96 24.45
N ARG A 42 3.59 -37.59 25.45
CA ARG A 42 4.15 -38.76 26.15
C ARG A 42 4.23 -39.94 25.18
N LEU A 43 5.42 -40.44 24.94
CA LEU A 43 5.68 -41.69 24.23
C LEU A 43 5.24 -42.86 25.13
N ILE A 44 4.19 -43.58 24.74
CA ILE A 44 3.76 -44.81 25.42
C ILE A 44 4.55 -45.97 24.78
N MET A 45 5.59 -46.41 25.48
CA MET A 45 6.32 -47.65 25.19
C MET A 45 5.43 -48.84 25.56
N GLY A 46 4.94 -49.57 24.55
CA GLY A 46 4.22 -50.83 24.74
C GLY A 46 5.17 -51.92 25.23
N LYS A 47 4.99 -52.36 26.49
CA LYS A 47 5.60 -53.58 27.03
C LYS A 47 4.98 -54.79 26.36
N GLN A 48 5.77 -55.57 25.63
CA GLN A 48 5.37 -56.92 25.23
C GLN A 48 5.34 -57.82 26.47
N LYS A 49 4.15 -58.40 26.72
CA LYS A 49 3.87 -59.34 27.79
C LYS A 49 4.19 -60.74 27.27
N THR A 50 5.22 -61.37 27.81
CA THR A 50 5.57 -62.77 27.57
C THR A 50 4.51 -63.66 28.24
N GLY A 51 3.57 -64.17 27.46
CA GLY A 51 2.66 -65.24 27.85
C GLY A 51 3.34 -66.58 27.65
N LYS A 52 3.55 -67.29 28.76
CA LYS A 52 3.99 -68.69 28.83
C LYS A 52 2.73 -69.54 28.77
N GLU A 53 2.54 -70.29 27.70
CA GLU A 53 1.57 -71.39 27.64
C GLU A 53 2.32 -72.69 27.38
N GLU A 54 2.22 -73.59 28.35
CA GLU A 54 2.53 -75.00 28.20
C GLU A 54 1.46 -75.62 27.29
N SER A 55 1.87 -76.39 26.29
CA SER A 55 0.98 -77.30 25.59
C SER A 55 1.71 -78.61 25.35
N ALA A 56 1.23 -79.64 26.05
CA ALA A 56 1.55 -81.03 25.82
C ALA A 56 0.84 -81.50 24.54
N GLY A 57 1.55 -82.25 23.70
CA GLY A 57 1.00 -83.02 22.59
C GLY A 57 2.09 -83.90 22.01
N SER A 58 2.24 -85.15 22.47
CA SER A 58 1.43 -86.31 22.04
C SER A 58 1.65 -86.66 20.58
N THR A 59 2.48 -87.69 20.40
CA THR A 59 2.70 -88.51 19.21
C THR A 59 1.39 -88.89 18.53
N LEU A 60 1.16 -88.43 17.30
CA LEU A 60 0.28 -89.10 16.33
C LEU A 60 0.92 -89.05 14.94
N ARG A 61 1.50 -90.20 14.60
CA ARG A 61 1.92 -90.63 13.28
C ARG A 61 0.67 -91.10 12.54
N GLY A 62 0.30 -90.43 11.45
CA GLY A 62 -0.82 -90.84 10.60
C GLY A 62 -1.08 -89.87 9.45
N ASP A 63 -1.00 -90.39 8.24
CA ASP A 63 -1.51 -89.87 6.96
C ASP A 63 -0.88 -88.60 6.38
N MET A 64 0.22 -88.84 5.68
CA MET A 64 0.67 -88.01 4.57
C MET A 64 -0.20 -88.32 3.34
N ASN A 65 -0.74 -87.27 2.72
CA ASN A 65 -0.96 -87.11 1.27
C ASN A 65 -2.34 -86.56 0.83
N GLU A 66 -2.86 -85.50 1.49
CA GLU A 66 -3.99 -84.73 0.93
C GLU A 66 -4.03 -83.22 1.31
N LYS A 67 -2.97 -82.66 1.93
CA LYS A 67 -2.93 -81.27 2.45
C LYS A 67 -2.07 -80.26 1.66
N ASN A 68 -1.40 -80.67 0.59
CA ASN A 68 -0.46 -79.79 -0.12
C ASN A 68 -1.15 -78.60 -0.84
N GLY A 69 -2.40 -78.76 -1.28
CA GLY A 69 -3.13 -77.71 -2.00
C GLY A 69 -3.52 -76.50 -1.13
N ASP A 70 -3.93 -76.73 0.12
CA ASP A 70 -4.34 -75.66 1.04
C ASP A 70 -3.15 -74.82 1.52
N THR A 71 -1.98 -75.46 1.70
CA THR A 71 -0.75 -74.76 2.08
C THR A 71 -0.22 -73.88 0.94
N GLU A 72 -0.34 -74.33 -0.31
CA GLU A 72 0.07 -73.57 -1.49
C GLU A 72 -0.85 -72.36 -1.76
N ALA A 73 -2.17 -72.53 -1.57
CA ALA A 73 -3.13 -71.43 -1.66
C ALA A 73 -2.92 -70.38 -0.56
N LEU A 74 -2.60 -70.82 0.66
CA LEU A 74 -2.29 -69.94 1.78
C LEU A 74 -0.98 -69.17 1.52
N THR A 75 0.06 -69.82 1.00
CA THR A 75 1.32 -69.14 0.65
C THR A 75 1.12 -68.11 -0.46
N GLN A 76 0.37 -68.42 -1.52
CA GLN A 76 0.01 -67.45 -2.56
C GLN A 76 -0.75 -66.25 -1.98
N HIS A 77 -1.72 -66.47 -1.10
CA HIS A 77 -2.45 -65.37 -0.45
C HIS A 77 -1.54 -64.48 0.40
N THR A 78 -0.60 -65.08 1.15
CA THR A 78 0.37 -64.29 1.93
C THR A 78 1.32 -63.49 1.05
N GLU A 79 1.75 -64.02 -0.10
CA GLU A 79 2.59 -63.30 -1.07
C GLU A 79 1.85 -62.08 -1.65
N VAL A 80 0.58 -62.24 -2.03
CA VAL A 80 -0.26 -61.15 -2.55
C VAL A 80 -0.43 -60.05 -1.49
N ILE A 81 -0.68 -60.42 -0.23
CA ILE A 81 -0.83 -59.45 0.87
C ILE A 81 0.48 -58.70 1.10
N LEU A 82 1.62 -59.40 1.12
CA LEU A 82 2.94 -58.76 1.30
C LEU A 82 3.26 -57.80 0.14
N ALA A 83 2.94 -58.17 -1.10
CA ALA A 83 3.10 -57.30 -2.26
C ALA A 83 2.25 -56.02 -2.12
N ALA A 84 0.97 -56.15 -1.72
CA ALA A 84 0.09 -55.00 -1.51
C ALA A 84 0.56 -54.09 -0.36
N ILE A 85 1.10 -54.66 0.73
CA ILE A 85 1.70 -53.90 1.83
C ILE A 85 2.94 -53.13 1.33
N GLN A 86 3.79 -53.77 0.54
CA GLN A 86 4.99 -53.16 -0.03
C GLN A 86 4.61 -52.00 -0.96
N GLU A 87 3.63 -52.20 -1.84
CA GLU A 87 3.12 -51.15 -2.73
C GLU A 87 2.55 -49.97 -1.94
N SER A 88 1.67 -50.24 -0.97
CA SER A 88 1.11 -49.20 -0.09
C SER A 88 2.18 -48.42 0.66
N LYS A 89 3.21 -49.12 1.18
CA LYS A 89 4.36 -48.49 1.82
C LYS A 89 5.08 -47.53 0.88
N THR A 90 5.40 -47.97 -0.34
CA THR A 90 6.09 -47.11 -1.33
C THR A 90 5.23 -45.92 -1.74
N ALA A 91 3.92 -46.08 -1.89
CA ALA A 91 3.00 -45.00 -2.20
C ALA A 91 2.96 -43.96 -1.08
N LEU A 92 2.91 -44.38 0.18
CA LEU A 92 2.95 -43.49 1.34
C LEU A 92 4.30 -42.76 1.46
N GLU A 93 5.43 -43.45 1.22
CA GLU A 93 6.76 -42.83 1.21
C GLU A 93 6.85 -41.73 0.15
N ASN A 94 6.31 -41.97 -1.05
CA ASN A 94 6.26 -40.97 -2.12
C ASN A 94 5.38 -39.77 -1.75
N GLN A 95 4.19 -40.00 -1.17
CA GLN A 95 3.31 -38.92 -0.72
C GLN A 95 3.96 -38.08 0.37
N ILE A 96 4.65 -38.71 1.33
CA ILE A 96 5.39 -38.01 2.38
C ILE A 96 6.51 -37.16 1.79
N ALA A 97 7.25 -37.68 0.81
CA ALA A 97 8.31 -36.93 0.13
C ALA A 97 7.75 -35.70 -0.60
N THR A 98 6.63 -35.84 -1.31
CA THR A 98 5.95 -34.72 -1.98
C THR A 98 5.49 -33.66 -0.98
N LEU A 99 4.80 -34.07 0.09
CA LEU A 99 4.32 -33.15 1.13
C LEU A 99 5.48 -32.42 1.82
N ALA A 100 6.60 -33.10 2.07
CA ALA A 100 7.79 -32.47 2.62
C ALA A 100 8.36 -31.39 1.67
N GLY A 101 8.35 -31.66 0.36
CA GLY A 101 8.73 -30.68 -0.66
C GLY A 101 7.81 -29.46 -0.68
N GLU A 102 6.49 -29.67 -0.71
CA GLU A 102 5.49 -28.60 -0.69
C GLU A 102 5.58 -27.73 0.57
N VAL A 103 5.79 -28.34 1.74
CA VAL A 103 6.00 -27.62 3.00
C VAL A 103 7.29 -26.79 2.95
N GLY A 104 8.34 -27.30 2.29
CA GLY A 104 9.56 -26.54 2.03
C GLY A 104 9.29 -25.27 1.21
N LEU A 105 8.58 -25.41 0.09
CA LEU A 105 8.20 -24.28 -0.77
C LEU A 105 7.34 -23.26 -0.03
N LEU A 106 6.33 -23.71 0.73
CA LEU A 106 5.48 -22.84 1.53
C LEU A 106 6.28 -22.07 2.59
N ARG A 107 7.28 -22.70 3.20
CA ARG A 107 8.16 -22.05 4.16
C ARG A 107 9.00 -20.96 3.51
N ASP A 108 9.54 -21.23 2.32
CA ASP A 108 10.32 -20.24 1.57
C ASP A 108 9.47 -19.05 1.14
N ASP A 109 8.26 -19.30 0.64
CA ASP A 109 7.33 -18.23 0.25
C ASP A 109 6.84 -17.43 1.45
N HIS A 110 6.61 -18.09 2.59
CA HIS A 110 6.29 -17.42 3.85
C HIS A 110 7.43 -16.49 4.29
N ASN A 111 8.69 -16.93 4.19
CA ASN A 111 9.85 -16.10 4.54
C ASN A 111 9.96 -14.89 3.59
N LYS A 112 9.84 -15.10 2.28
CA LYS A 112 9.84 -13.99 1.30
C LYS A 112 8.73 -12.98 1.58
N LEU A 113 7.53 -13.45 1.91
CA LEU A 113 6.41 -12.57 2.24
C LEU A 113 6.70 -11.78 3.52
N LYS A 114 7.23 -12.43 4.55
CA LYS A 114 7.63 -11.78 5.80
C LYS A 114 8.65 -10.67 5.56
N ASP A 115 9.66 -10.92 4.74
CA ASP A 115 10.70 -9.93 4.41
C ASP A 115 10.11 -8.75 3.63
N ARG A 116 9.22 -9.01 2.66
CA ARG A 116 8.51 -7.96 1.92
C ARG A 116 7.65 -7.11 2.83
N VAL A 117 6.89 -7.73 3.73
CA VAL A 117 6.05 -7.01 4.70
C VAL A 117 6.93 -6.11 5.58
N LYS A 118 8.02 -6.63 6.12
CA LYS A 118 8.96 -5.86 6.93
C LYS A 118 9.52 -4.65 6.16
N ALA A 119 9.95 -4.84 4.92
CA ALA A 119 10.45 -3.75 4.08
C ALA A 119 9.37 -2.68 3.83
N THR A 120 8.11 -3.08 3.58
CA THR A 120 7.01 -2.13 3.41
C THR A 120 6.67 -1.36 4.69
N GLU A 121 6.75 -2.01 5.85
CA GLU A 121 6.55 -1.34 7.15
C GLU A 121 7.65 -0.32 7.44
N GLU A 122 8.91 -0.66 7.14
CA GLU A 122 10.05 0.25 7.26
C GLU A 122 9.89 1.47 6.33
N MET A 123 9.55 1.25 5.06
CA MET A 123 9.27 2.32 4.11
C MET A 123 8.12 3.23 4.57
N MET A 124 7.04 2.65 5.12
CA MET A 124 5.91 3.43 5.61
C MET A 124 6.26 4.23 6.86
N ASN A 125 7.06 3.66 7.77
CA ASN A 125 7.57 4.35 8.95
C ASN A 125 8.47 5.53 8.58
N GLU A 126 9.22 5.45 7.48
CA GLU A 126 10.04 6.56 6.98
C GLU A 126 9.21 7.62 6.22
N ALA A 127 8.27 7.19 5.38
CA ALA A 127 7.47 8.11 4.56
C ALA A 127 6.51 8.96 5.41
N THR A 128 5.93 8.39 6.46
CA THR A 128 4.94 9.09 7.32
C THR A 128 5.47 10.39 7.94
N PRO A 129 6.63 10.42 8.62
CA PRO A 129 7.18 11.66 9.17
C PRO A 129 7.57 12.65 8.07
N GLN A 130 8.09 12.20 6.93
CA GLN A 130 8.43 13.07 5.80
C GLN A 130 7.20 13.80 5.26
N VAL A 131 6.10 13.09 5.03
CA VAL A 131 4.82 13.69 4.59
C VAL A 131 4.31 14.70 5.63
N LYS A 132 4.43 14.38 6.92
CA LYS A 132 4.06 15.30 8.00
C LYS A 132 4.90 16.58 7.99
N THR A 133 6.22 16.47 7.81
CA THR A 133 7.10 17.64 7.70
C THR A 133 6.81 18.46 6.46
N LEU A 134 6.57 17.82 5.31
CA LEU A 134 6.23 18.50 4.05
C LEU A 134 4.90 19.27 4.17
N THR A 135 3.87 18.65 4.74
CA THR A 135 2.58 19.32 4.95
C THR A 135 2.69 20.51 5.91
N GLN A 136 3.48 20.38 6.98
CA GLN A 136 3.76 21.49 7.90
C GLN A 136 4.52 22.64 7.24
N THR A 137 5.53 22.32 6.42
CA THR A 137 6.31 23.34 5.71
C THR A 137 5.48 24.06 4.65
N MET A 138 4.65 23.35 3.90
CA MET A 138 3.69 23.95 2.96
C MET A 138 2.71 24.90 3.66
N ALA A 139 2.13 24.48 4.80
CA ALA A 139 1.22 25.32 5.56
C ALA A 139 1.91 26.61 6.07
N ARG A 140 3.17 26.51 6.51
CA ARG A 140 3.96 27.67 6.92
C ARG A 140 4.23 28.60 5.73
N MET A 141 4.66 28.05 4.59
CA MET A 141 4.93 28.84 3.40
C MET A 141 3.69 29.56 2.86
N ASP A 142 2.51 28.92 2.90
CA ASP A 142 1.25 29.56 2.52
C ASP A 142 0.89 30.73 3.45
N ALA A 143 1.08 30.55 4.76
CA ALA A 143 0.87 31.62 5.75
C ALA A 143 1.86 32.79 5.55
N ASP A 144 3.14 32.48 5.30
CA ASP A 144 4.15 33.49 5.02
C ASP A 144 3.84 34.23 3.71
N GLN A 145 3.46 33.52 2.64
CA GLN A 145 3.08 34.13 1.37
C GLN A 145 1.91 35.09 1.53
N LYS A 146 0.84 34.69 2.24
CA LYS A 146 -0.31 35.55 2.53
C LYS A 146 0.11 36.80 3.30
N THR A 147 0.95 36.61 4.32
CA THR A 147 1.45 37.71 5.14
C THR A 147 2.29 38.69 4.31
N LEU A 148 3.17 38.19 3.45
CA LEU A 148 3.97 39.03 2.56
C LEU A 148 3.10 39.75 1.53
N ALA A 149 2.12 39.06 0.94
CA ALA A 149 1.21 39.67 -0.02
C ALA A 149 0.45 40.86 0.60
N MET A 150 -0.09 40.69 1.81
CA MET A 150 -0.76 41.79 2.53
C MET A 150 0.19 42.97 2.83
N LYS A 151 1.45 42.69 3.19
CA LYS A 151 2.45 43.73 3.44
C LYS A 151 2.79 44.50 2.16
N VAL A 152 2.92 43.80 1.04
CA VAL A 152 3.17 44.42 -0.27
C VAL A 152 1.99 45.29 -0.67
N GLU A 153 0.76 44.77 -0.55
CA GLU A 153 -0.45 45.52 -0.86
C GLU A 153 -0.58 46.80 -0.01
N ASP A 154 -0.31 46.74 1.29
CA ASP A 154 -0.31 47.94 2.14
C ASP A 154 0.80 48.92 1.73
N ALA A 155 2.02 48.44 1.47
CA ALA A 155 3.14 49.27 1.06
C ALA A 155 2.86 49.97 -0.28
N GLU A 156 2.32 49.25 -1.25
CA GLU A 156 1.91 49.81 -2.55
C GLU A 156 0.80 50.83 -2.37
N SER A 157 -0.24 50.50 -1.60
CA SER A 157 -1.33 51.42 -1.29
C SER A 157 -0.82 52.71 -0.64
N ARG A 158 0.13 52.63 0.30
CA ARG A 158 0.76 53.81 0.93
C ARG A 158 1.61 54.61 -0.02
N SER A 159 2.38 53.96 -0.89
CA SER A 159 3.19 54.63 -1.91
C SER A 159 2.33 55.37 -2.93
N LEU A 160 1.20 54.78 -3.32
CA LEU A 160 0.32 55.32 -4.35
C LEU A 160 -0.75 56.30 -3.83
N ARG A 161 -0.93 56.43 -2.50
CA ARG A 161 -1.95 57.30 -1.86
C ARG A 161 -1.94 58.74 -2.34
N HIS A 162 -0.77 59.28 -2.73
CA HIS A 162 -0.63 60.65 -3.19
C HIS A 162 -0.50 60.77 -4.71
N ASN A 163 -0.57 59.66 -5.43
CA ASN A 163 -0.46 59.62 -6.87
C ASN A 163 -1.85 59.75 -7.49
N VAL A 164 -2.03 60.76 -8.34
CA VAL A 164 -3.25 60.94 -9.15
C VAL A 164 -2.96 60.41 -10.55
N ARG A 165 -3.81 59.51 -11.05
CA ARG A 165 -3.76 59.02 -12.43
C ARG A 165 -4.79 59.77 -13.26
N LEU A 166 -4.33 60.42 -14.33
CA LEU A 166 -5.19 60.99 -15.35
C LEU A 166 -5.47 59.91 -16.40
N VAL A 167 -6.74 59.60 -16.64
CA VAL A 167 -7.19 58.59 -17.62
C VAL A 167 -8.03 59.30 -18.68
N GLY A 168 -7.86 58.93 -19.96
CA GLY A 168 -8.62 59.52 -21.06
C GLY A 168 -8.12 60.88 -21.56
N VAL A 169 -6.95 61.34 -21.12
CA VAL A 169 -6.32 62.54 -21.66
C VAL A 169 -5.72 62.23 -23.04
N PRO A 170 -6.07 62.96 -24.11
CA PRO A 170 -5.48 62.77 -25.43
C PRO A 170 -3.95 62.94 -25.40
N GLU A 171 -3.23 62.13 -26.17
CA GLU A 171 -1.78 62.23 -26.24
C GLU A 171 -1.35 63.64 -26.70
N LYS A 172 -0.29 64.17 -26.07
CA LYS A 172 0.27 65.52 -26.30
C LYS A 172 -0.63 66.69 -25.89
N ALA A 173 -1.75 66.47 -25.20
CA ALA A 173 -2.58 67.55 -24.65
C ALA A 173 -1.83 68.40 -23.60
N GLU A 174 -0.77 67.86 -23.02
CA GLU A 174 0.12 68.55 -22.07
C GLU A 174 0.98 69.66 -22.71
N GLY A 175 1.13 69.67 -24.03
CA GLY A 175 1.98 70.62 -24.73
C GLY A 175 3.46 70.49 -24.32
N PRO A 176 4.24 71.59 -24.32
CA PRO A 176 5.68 71.55 -24.05
C PRO A 176 6.06 71.51 -22.56
N SER A 177 5.13 71.76 -21.63
CA SER A 177 5.40 71.78 -20.20
C SER A 177 4.28 71.15 -19.38
N LEU A 178 4.61 70.07 -18.66
CA LEU A 178 3.68 69.34 -17.81
C LEU A 178 3.21 70.15 -16.59
N GLU A 179 4.04 71.06 -16.06
CA GLU A 179 3.68 71.88 -14.89
C GLU A 179 2.58 72.88 -15.23
N LEU A 180 2.70 73.58 -16.36
CA LEU A 180 1.68 74.50 -16.85
C LEU A 180 0.36 73.78 -17.16
N PHE A 181 0.46 72.59 -17.73
CA PHE A 181 -0.70 71.73 -17.96
C PHE A 181 -1.39 71.37 -16.64
N LYS A 182 -0.65 70.91 -15.62
CA LYS A 182 -1.22 70.59 -14.30
C LYS A 182 -1.94 71.77 -13.66
N GLU A 183 -1.31 72.95 -13.65
CA GLU A 183 -1.88 74.15 -13.03
C GLU A 183 -3.16 74.62 -13.73
N THR A 184 -3.15 74.64 -15.07
CA THR A 184 -4.31 75.05 -15.87
C THR A 184 -5.43 74.03 -15.75
N TRP A 185 -5.13 72.74 -15.93
CA TRP A 185 -6.10 71.65 -15.89
C TRP A 185 -6.77 71.53 -14.51
N LEU A 186 -5.99 71.60 -13.42
CA LEU A 186 -6.56 71.57 -12.06
C LEU A 186 -7.48 72.77 -11.80
N SER A 187 -7.10 73.95 -12.28
CA SER A 187 -7.93 75.16 -12.14
C SER A 187 -9.24 75.06 -12.92
N GLU A 188 -9.21 74.46 -14.11
CA GLU A 188 -10.40 74.27 -14.94
C GLU A 188 -11.33 73.19 -14.39
N VAL A 189 -10.80 72.05 -13.97
CA VAL A 189 -11.60 70.90 -13.54
C VAL A 189 -12.10 71.05 -12.10
N VAL A 190 -11.25 71.49 -11.17
CA VAL A 190 -11.58 71.50 -9.73
C VAL A 190 -12.26 72.81 -9.31
N MET A 191 -11.77 73.96 -9.77
CA MET A 191 -12.24 75.27 -9.28
C MET A 191 -13.42 75.83 -10.08
N ARG A 192 -13.52 75.52 -11.37
CA ARG A 192 -14.60 76.04 -12.23
C ARG A 192 -15.79 75.09 -12.35
N GLY A 193 -15.70 73.87 -11.80
CA GLY A 193 -16.81 72.93 -11.66
C GLY A 193 -17.60 72.75 -12.96
N ASN A 194 -16.92 72.47 -14.08
CA ASN A 194 -17.60 72.36 -15.37
C ASN A 194 -18.19 70.95 -15.54
N PRO A 195 -19.52 70.76 -15.55
CA PRO A 195 -20.15 69.43 -15.46
C PRO A 195 -20.19 68.65 -16.78
N THR A 196 -19.51 69.11 -17.84
CA THR A 196 -19.77 68.62 -19.22
C THR A 196 -18.74 67.67 -19.82
N THR A 197 -17.72 67.23 -19.09
CA THR A 197 -16.75 66.25 -19.62
C THR A 197 -16.34 65.23 -18.58
N PHE A 198 -17.20 64.25 -18.30
CA PHE A 198 -16.82 62.95 -17.75
C PHE A 198 -17.52 61.87 -18.59
N PHE A 199 -16.75 61.15 -19.40
CA PHE A 199 -17.11 59.89 -20.03
C PHE A 199 -16.03 58.87 -19.66
#